data_AF-E6X303-F1
#
_entry.id   AF-E6X303-F1
#
_cell.length_a   1.000
_cell.length_b   1.000
_cell.length_c   1.000
_cell.angle_alpha   90.00
_cell.angle_beta   90.00
_cell.angle_gamma   90.00
#
_symmetry.space_group_name_H-M   'P 1'
#
loop_
_entity.id
_entity.type
_entity.pdbx_description
1 polymer ?
#
loop_
_entity_poly.entity_id
_entity_poly.type
_entity_poly.pdbx_seq_one_letter_code
_entity_poly.pdbx_strand_id
1 'polypeptide(L)'
;MGSHTHLRNGFSIIELVFVLVTIGILAAVAIPKLAATRNDALMSTIAHNIMIAAEDIAAYAVTKGRTESNLSQMSYSVKELINEGDATQIAGKPELDIQWGGINRCLMLKIEDQGGNTETLVIEANGTTTNSQCDRLRSLIDTSRFPIPLRGTLIVQ
;
A
#
# COMPACT_ATOMS: atom_id res chain seq x y z
N MET A 1 13.96 -39.35 57.14
CA MET A 1 12.93 -38.88 56.19
C MET A 1 13.65 -38.46 54.90
N GLY A 2 13.96 -39.41 54.02
CA GLY A 2 14.64 -39.13 52.75
C GLY A 2 13.62 -39.02 51.64
N SER A 3 13.47 -37.82 51.07
CA SER A 3 12.60 -37.57 49.92
C SER A 3 13.25 -38.14 48.66
N HIS A 4 12.65 -39.18 48.07
CA HIS A 4 13.02 -39.66 46.74
C HIS A 4 12.36 -38.77 45.68
N THR A 5 13.13 -37.89 45.04
CA THR A 5 12.70 -37.15 43.86
C THR A 5 12.87 -38.02 42.60
N HIS A 6 11.77 -38.52 42.05
CA HIS A 6 11.75 -39.22 40.78
C HIS A 6 11.92 -38.20 39.64
N LEU A 7 13.09 -38.17 38.99
CA LEU A 7 13.26 -37.43 37.74
C LEU A 7 12.33 -38.05 36.69
N ARG A 8 11.44 -37.22 36.14
CA ARG A 8 10.37 -37.61 35.21
C ARG A 8 10.98 -38.09 33.89
N ASN A 9 10.38 -39.12 33.29
CA ASN A 9 10.83 -39.74 32.05
C ASN A 9 11.02 -38.68 30.94
N GLY A 10 12.23 -38.60 30.40
CA GLY A 10 12.57 -37.71 29.29
C GLY A 10 11.97 -38.21 27.97
N PHE A 11 11.68 -37.27 27.07
CA PHE A 11 11.24 -37.54 25.70
C PHE A 11 12.30 -38.37 24.96
N SER A 12 11.88 -39.36 24.17
CA SER A 12 12.80 -40.20 23.41
C SER A 12 13.45 -39.41 22.28
N ILE A 13 14.71 -39.70 21.97
CA ILE A 13 15.43 -39.07 20.86
C ILE A 13 14.68 -39.27 19.54
N ILE A 14 14.02 -40.42 19.35
CA ILE A 14 13.25 -40.68 18.12
C ILE A 14 12.01 -39.79 18.00
N GLU A 15 11.35 -39.48 19.12
CA GLU A 15 10.20 -38.59 19.13
C GLU A 15 10.64 -37.16 18.79
N LEU A 16 11.82 -36.74 19.26
CA LEU A 16 12.40 -35.44 18.93
C LEU A 16 12.71 -35.33 17.42
N VAL A 17 13.29 -36.37 16.84
CA VAL A 17 13.61 -36.40 15.39
C VAL A 17 12.35 -36.34 14.55
N PHE A 18 11.29 -37.07 14.93
CA PHE A 18 10.02 -37.04 14.20
C PHE A 18 9.39 -35.64 14.20
N VAL A 19 9.44 -34.94 15.33
CA VAL A 19 8.93 -33.56 15.43
C VAL A 19 9.73 -32.60 14.54
N LEU A 20 11.05 -32.70 14.52
CA LEU A 20 11.89 -31.83 13.68
C LEU A 20 11.64 -32.06 12.18
N VAL A 21 11.51 -33.31 11.76
CA VAL A 21 11.23 -33.66 10.36
C VAL A 21 9.85 -33.15 9.93
N THR A 22 8.82 -33.34 10.76
CA THR A 22 7.47 -32.88 10.43
C THR A 22 7.36 -31.36 10.38
N ILE A 23 7.94 -30.64 11.35
CA ILE A 23 8.01 -29.17 11.31
C ILE A 23 8.80 -28.70 10.08
N GLY A 24 9.89 -29.39 9.71
CA GLY A 24 10.69 -29.06 8.52
C GLY A 24 9.88 -29.13 7.23
N ILE A 25 9.09 -30.20 7.05
CA ILE A 25 8.24 -30.36 5.85
C ILE A 25 7.13 -29.31 5.82
N LEU A 26 6.44 -29.08 6.95
CA LEU A 26 5.37 -28.09 7.04
C LEU A 26 5.89 -26.67 6.78
N ALA A 27 7.04 -26.32 7.37
CA ALA A 27 7.66 -25.02 7.20
C ALA A 27 8.05 -24.77 5.73
N ALA A 28 8.61 -25.76 5.04
CA ALA A 28 9.01 -25.63 3.64
C ALA A 28 7.84 -25.24 2.71
N VAL A 29 6.64 -25.73 2.98
CA VAL A 29 5.43 -25.41 2.19
C VAL A 29 4.75 -24.13 2.69
N ALA A 30 4.71 -23.90 4.00
CA ALA A 30 3.97 -22.79 4.60
C ALA A 30 4.67 -21.42 4.42
N ILE A 31 6.00 -21.36 4.56
CA ILE A 31 6.78 -20.12 4.48
C ILE A 31 6.58 -19.38 3.14
N PRO A 32 6.75 -20.01 1.96
CA PRO A 32 6.58 -19.30 0.69
C PRO A 32 5.14 -18.80 0.49
N LYS A 33 4.14 -19.59 0.95
CA LYS A 33 2.74 -19.21 0.85
C LYS A 33 2.41 -18.00 1.74
N LEU A 34 2.91 -17.98 2.98
CA LEU A 34 2.73 -16.86 3.89
C LEU A 34 3.41 -15.59 3.39
N ALA A 35 4.59 -15.70 2.77
CA ALA A 35 5.27 -14.56 2.17
C ALA A 35 4.46 -13.95 1.01
N ALA A 36 3.90 -14.79 0.13
CA ALA A 36 3.05 -14.33 -0.96
C ALA A 36 1.78 -13.64 -0.43
N THR A 37 1.07 -14.26 0.52
CA THR A 37 -0.14 -13.67 1.12
C THR A 37 0.15 -12.36 1.85
N ARG A 38 1.28 -12.25 2.55
CA ARG A 38 1.69 -10.99 3.19
C ARG A 38 1.89 -9.89 2.15
N ASN A 39 2.58 -10.19 1.05
CA ASN A 39 2.81 -9.21 0.00
C ASN A 39 1.50 -8.74 -0.65
N ASP A 40 0.58 -9.67 -0.96
CA ASP A 40 -0.72 -9.31 -1.53
C ASP A 40 -1.56 -8.46 -0.56
N ALA A 41 -1.50 -8.74 0.74
CA ALA A 41 -2.15 -7.92 1.77
C ALA A 41 -1.57 -6.50 1.82
N LEU A 42 -0.25 -6.35 1.78
CA LEU A 42 0.41 -5.05 1.72
C LEU A 42 0.00 -4.26 0.46
N MET A 43 -0.08 -4.92 -0.70
CA MET A 43 -0.57 -4.29 -1.94
C MET A 43 -2.00 -3.78 -1.80
N SER A 44 -2.88 -4.57 -1.18
CA SER A 44 -4.27 -4.18 -0.94
C SER A 44 -4.37 -3.00 0.02
N THR A 45 -3.54 -2.95 1.06
CA THR A 45 -3.50 -1.82 2.01
C THR A 45 -3.07 -0.54 1.31
N ILE A 46 -2.03 -0.59 0.47
CA ILE A 46 -1.59 0.59 -0.30
C ILE A 46 -2.69 1.06 -1.24
N ALA A 47 -3.30 0.15 -2.01
CA ALA A 47 -4.42 0.50 -2.88
C ALA A 47 -5.56 1.16 -2.10
N HIS A 48 -5.89 0.64 -0.92
CA HIS A 48 -6.91 1.21 -0.05
C HIS A 48 -6.52 2.60 0.47
N ASN A 49 -5.28 2.78 0.93
CA ASN A 49 -4.76 4.07 1.41
C ASN A 49 -4.75 5.13 0.30
N ILE A 50 -4.49 4.75 -0.96
CA ILE A 50 -4.59 5.65 -2.12
C ILE A 50 -6.03 6.11 -2.35
N MET A 51 -7.01 5.19 -2.22
CA MET A 51 -8.42 5.55 -2.35
C MET A 51 -8.87 6.49 -1.23
N ILE A 52 -8.50 6.21 0.02
CA ILE A 52 -8.75 7.12 1.15
C ILE A 52 -8.08 8.47 0.90
N ALA A 53 -6.83 8.47 0.42
CA ALA A 53 -6.11 9.69 0.10
C ALA A 53 -6.86 10.54 -0.94
N ALA A 54 -7.37 9.91 -1.99
CA ALA A 54 -8.16 10.61 -3.01
C ALA A 54 -9.45 11.22 -2.43
N GLU A 55 -10.15 10.48 -1.57
CA GLU A 55 -11.37 10.96 -0.89
C GLU A 55 -11.07 12.12 0.07
N ASP A 56 -9.99 12.02 0.86
CA ASP A 56 -9.53 13.08 1.76
C ASP A 56 -9.17 14.35 0.99
N ILE A 57 -8.45 14.22 -0.14
CA ILE A 57 -8.09 15.36 -1.00
C ILE A 57 -9.34 16.02 -1.58
N ALA A 58 -10.31 15.22 -2.05
CA ALA A 58 -11.60 15.73 -2.51
C ALA A 58 -12.36 16.48 -1.41
N ALA A 59 -12.44 15.91 -0.22
CA ALA A 59 -13.07 16.54 0.93
C ALA A 59 -12.32 17.83 1.36
N TYR A 60 -10.99 17.82 1.34
CA TYR A 60 -10.17 18.99 1.62
C TYR A 60 -10.43 20.12 0.63
N ALA A 61 -10.44 19.82 -0.67
CA ALA A 61 -10.67 20.81 -1.71
C ALA A 61 -12.04 21.49 -1.56
N VAL A 62 -13.09 20.72 -1.24
CA VAL A 62 -14.44 21.25 -1.00
C VAL A 62 -14.52 22.08 0.28
N THR A 63 -13.90 21.63 1.37
CA THR A 63 -13.98 22.31 2.69
C THR A 63 -13.12 23.56 2.78
N LYS A 64 -11.95 23.59 2.12
CA LYS A 64 -11.02 24.72 2.13
C LYS A 64 -11.17 25.63 0.92
N GLY A 65 -11.87 25.18 -0.13
CA GLY A 65 -12.04 25.92 -1.38
C GLY A 65 -10.74 26.10 -2.19
N ARG A 66 -9.69 25.34 -1.86
CA ARG A 66 -8.37 25.38 -2.47
C ARG A 66 -7.64 24.06 -2.23
N THR A 67 -6.68 23.74 -3.08
CA THR A 67 -5.76 22.61 -2.92
C THR A 67 -4.35 23.08 -2.62
N GLU A 68 -3.58 22.25 -1.92
CA GLU A 68 -2.17 22.51 -1.59
C GLU A 68 -1.25 21.79 -2.59
N SER A 69 -0.07 22.36 -2.82
CA SER A 69 0.98 21.69 -3.60
C SER A 69 1.57 20.47 -2.89
N ASN A 70 1.33 20.32 -1.58
CA ASN A 70 1.77 19.16 -0.81
C ASN A 70 0.55 18.31 -0.42
N LEU A 71 0.43 17.11 -1.00
CA LEU A 71 -0.70 16.21 -0.77
C LEU A 71 -0.74 15.67 0.67
N SER A 72 0.40 15.60 1.37
CA SER A 72 0.45 15.22 2.79
C SER A 72 -0.22 16.22 3.73
N GLN A 73 -0.45 17.47 3.27
CA GLN A 73 -1.20 18.46 4.03
C GLN A 73 -2.72 18.29 3.89
N MET A 74 -3.15 17.57 2.85
CA MET A 74 -4.55 17.36 2.53
C MET A 74 -5.05 15.99 3.02
N SER A 75 -4.19 14.99 3.07
CA SER A 75 -4.54 13.65 3.56
C SER A 75 -3.46 13.08 4.47
N TYR A 76 -3.90 12.51 5.60
CA TYR A 76 -3.02 11.76 6.49
C TYR A 76 -2.54 10.46 5.85
N SER A 77 -3.38 9.80 5.06
CA SER A 77 -3.04 8.57 4.33
C SER A 77 -1.87 8.80 3.36
N VAL A 78 -1.79 9.99 2.74
CA VAL A 78 -0.63 10.36 1.92
C VAL A 78 0.64 10.47 2.77
N LYS A 79 0.55 11.06 3.96
CA LYS A 79 1.69 11.14 4.88
C LYS A 79 2.17 9.76 5.31
N GLU A 80 1.24 8.84 5.56
CA GLU A 80 1.57 7.46 5.91
C GLU A 80 2.30 6.75 4.77
N LEU A 81 1.76 6.82 3.55
CA LEU A 81 2.38 6.24 2.36
C LEU A 81 3.82 6.74 2.13
N ILE A 82 4.09 8.02 2.44
CA ILE A 82 5.45 8.59 2.34
C ILE A 82 6.36 8.07 3.46
N ASN A 83 5.85 7.93 4.68
CA ASN A 83 6.63 7.40 5.81
C ASN A 83 6.98 5.92 5.62
N GLU A 84 6.07 5.15 5.04
CA GLU A 84 6.29 3.73 4.70
C GLU A 84 7.25 3.56 3.51
N GLY A 85 7.54 4.63 2.76
CA GLY A 85 8.40 4.59 1.58
C GLY A 85 7.69 4.09 0.32
N ASP A 86 6.37 3.93 0.38
CA ASP A 86 5.50 3.49 -0.71
C ASP A 86 5.03 4.66 -1.59
N ALA A 87 5.33 5.91 -1.20
CA ALA A 87 5.11 7.07 -2.03
C ALA A 87 6.17 8.16 -1.85
N THR A 88 6.31 9.02 -2.84
CA THR A 88 7.17 10.20 -2.79
C THR A 88 6.42 11.41 -3.29
N GLN A 89 6.29 12.43 -2.44
CA GLN A 89 5.76 13.74 -2.83
C GLN A 89 6.78 14.46 -3.72
N ILE A 90 6.34 14.94 -4.89
CA ILE A 90 7.20 15.77 -5.74
C ILE A 90 7.19 17.19 -5.18
N ALA A 91 8.37 17.71 -4.85
CA ALA A 91 8.50 19.01 -4.21
C ALA A 91 7.92 20.13 -5.10
N GLY A 92 7.02 20.93 -4.52
CA GLY A 92 6.43 22.09 -5.19
C GLY A 92 5.37 21.77 -6.24
N LYS A 93 4.97 20.50 -6.39
CA LYS A 93 3.90 20.07 -7.29
C LYS A 93 2.87 19.23 -6.54
N PRO A 94 1.57 19.36 -6.83
CA PRO A 94 0.52 18.52 -6.25
C PRO A 94 0.52 17.13 -6.90
N GLU A 95 1.67 16.46 -6.86
CA GLU A 95 1.94 15.17 -7.49
C GLU A 95 2.57 14.23 -6.45
N LEU A 96 2.00 13.04 -6.31
CA LEU A 96 2.47 11.97 -5.45
C LEU A 96 2.79 10.75 -6.30
N ASP A 97 4.04 10.33 -6.23
CA ASP A 97 4.58 9.21 -6.99
C ASP A 97 4.52 7.95 -6.12
N ILE A 98 3.59 7.06 -6.43
CA ILE A 98 3.35 5.82 -5.71
C ILE A 98 4.31 4.75 -6.25
N GLN A 99 5.09 4.19 -5.33
CA GLN A 99 6.13 3.23 -5.60
C GLN A 99 5.81 1.89 -4.93
N TRP A 100 6.26 0.81 -5.56
CA TRP A 100 6.23 -0.52 -4.96
C TRP A 100 7.63 -1.12 -4.92
N GLY A 101 8.09 -1.52 -3.73
CA GLY A 101 9.42 -2.09 -3.55
C GLY A 101 10.57 -1.09 -3.78
N GLY A 102 10.34 0.21 -3.53
CA GLY A 102 11.36 1.26 -3.44
C GLY A 102 11.97 1.79 -4.75
N ILE A 103 11.70 1.16 -5.90
CA ILE A 103 12.20 1.64 -7.21
C ILE A 103 11.15 1.60 -8.33
N ASN A 104 10.08 0.81 -8.19
CA ASN A 104 9.07 0.70 -9.24
C ASN A 104 8.03 1.78 -9.05
N ARG A 105 8.07 2.81 -9.89
CA ARG A 105 6.97 3.76 -10.04
C ARG A 105 5.80 3.00 -10.65
N CYS A 106 4.68 2.96 -9.94
CA CYS A 106 3.49 2.24 -10.40
C CYS A 106 2.41 3.23 -10.83
N LEU A 107 2.16 4.26 -10.03
CA LEU A 107 1.04 5.18 -10.19
C LEU A 107 1.47 6.58 -9.76
N MET A 108 0.83 7.58 -10.34
CA MET A 108 0.99 8.97 -9.97
C MET A 108 -0.39 9.55 -9.73
N LEU A 109 -0.57 10.01 -8.50
CA LEU A 109 -1.73 10.78 -8.09
C LEU A 109 -1.37 12.25 -8.28
N LYS A 110 -2.11 12.95 -9.14
CA LYS A 110 -1.85 14.37 -9.45
C LYS A 110 -3.12 15.19 -9.40
N ILE A 111 -2.98 16.45 -9.01
CA ILE A 111 -4.04 17.46 -9.20
C ILE A 111 -3.71 18.26 -10.45
N GLU A 112 -4.56 18.14 -11.47
CA GLU A 112 -4.48 18.95 -12.67
C GLU A 112 -5.13 20.32 -12.46
N ASP A 113 -4.60 21.33 -13.16
CA ASP A 113 -5.07 22.74 -13.11
C ASP A 113 -5.12 23.33 -11.69
N GLN A 114 -4.15 22.99 -10.83
CA GLN A 114 -4.10 23.48 -9.44
C GLN A 114 -4.07 25.01 -9.38
N GLY A 115 -5.05 25.60 -8.69
CA GLY A 115 -5.23 27.06 -8.62
C GLY A 115 -6.00 27.67 -9.80
N GLY A 116 -6.39 26.86 -10.78
CA GLY A 116 -7.26 27.23 -11.89
C GLY A 116 -8.75 27.17 -11.54
N ASN A 117 -9.59 27.16 -12.57
CA ASN A 117 -11.05 27.12 -12.42
C ASN A 117 -11.61 25.69 -12.36
N THR A 118 -10.83 24.71 -12.84
CA THR A 118 -11.24 23.32 -13.03
C THR A 118 -10.20 22.37 -12.46
N GLU A 119 -10.05 22.38 -11.13
CA GLU A 119 -9.15 21.45 -10.46
C GLU A 119 -9.71 20.04 -10.52
N THR A 120 -8.91 19.08 -11.00
CA THR A 120 -9.30 17.68 -11.07
C THR A 120 -8.22 16.78 -10.49
N LEU A 121 -8.64 15.77 -9.74
CA LEU A 121 -7.75 14.75 -9.21
C LEU A 121 -7.71 13.58 -10.19
N VAL A 122 -6.51 13.24 -10.63
CA VAL A 122 -6.28 12.19 -11.61
C VAL A 122 -5.29 11.19 -11.03
N ILE A 123 -5.55 9.91 -11.26
CA ILE A 123 -4.58 8.84 -11.03
C ILE A 123 -4.15 8.32 -12.39
N GLU A 124 -2.87 8.42 -12.69
CA GLU A 124 -2.28 7.94 -13.93
C GLU A 124 -1.20 6.89 -13.66
N ALA A 125 -0.97 6.02 -14.62
CA ALA A 125 0.17 5.13 -14.60
C ALA A 125 1.46 5.93 -14.76
N ASN A 126 2.35 5.90 -13.77
CA ASN A 126 3.66 6.52 -13.86
C ASN A 126 4.73 5.43 -13.94
N GLY A 127 5.31 5.24 -15.13
CA GLY A 127 6.34 4.25 -15.39
C GLY A 127 6.01 3.28 -16.53
N THR A 128 7.03 3.00 -17.36
CA THR A 128 7.02 2.05 -18.47
C THR A 128 7.45 0.63 -18.07
N THR A 129 7.81 0.42 -16.81
CA THR A 129 8.30 -0.86 -16.32
C THR A 129 7.12 -1.82 -16.14
N THR A 130 7.03 -2.80 -17.04
CA THR A 130 6.13 -3.96 -16.97
C THR A 130 6.53 -4.83 -15.77
N ASN A 131 6.24 -4.37 -14.56
CA ASN A 131 6.42 -5.15 -13.35
C ASN A 131 5.06 -5.73 -12.96
N SER A 132 4.98 -7.06 -12.91
CA SER A 132 3.74 -7.79 -12.58
C SER A 132 3.10 -7.36 -11.27
N GLN A 133 3.86 -6.75 -10.35
CA GLN A 133 3.33 -6.18 -9.11
C GLN A 133 2.63 -4.84 -9.36
N CYS A 134 3.19 -3.91 -10.13
CA CYS A 134 2.48 -2.67 -10.47
C CYS A 134 1.20 -2.94 -11.25
N ASP A 135 1.16 -3.96 -12.10
CA ASP A 135 -0.06 -4.36 -12.82
C ASP A 135 -1.12 -4.91 -11.87
N ARG A 136 -0.72 -5.71 -10.87
CA ARG A 136 -1.63 -6.13 -9.79
C ARG A 136 -2.14 -4.94 -8.98
N LEU A 137 -1.28 -3.98 -8.63
CA LEU A 137 -1.70 -2.79 -7.88
C LEU A 137 -2.71 -1.96 -8.68
N ARG A 138 -2.44 -1.74 -9.97
CA ARG A 138 -3.33 -1.03 -10.90
C ARG A 138 -4.70 -1.70 -11.00
N SER A 139 -4.73 -3.03 -11.01
CA SER A 139 -6.00 -3.78 -11.05
C SER A 139 -6.85 -3.67 -9.78
N LEU A 140 -6.24 -3.32 -8.64
CA LEU A 140 -6.94 -3.13 -7.37
C LEU A 140 -7.56 -1.73 -7.23
N ILE A 141 -7.10 -0.77 -8.03
CA ILE A 141 -7.61 0.60 -8.01
C ILE A 141 -8.67 0.73 -9.10
N ASP A 142 -9.87 1.13 -8.67
CA ASP A 142 -10.97 1.40 -9.58
C ASP A 142 -10.74 2.74 -10.30
N THR A 143 -10.01 2.67 -11.41
CA THR A 143 -9.72 3.83 -12.27
C THR A 143 -10.97 4.45 -12.88
N SER A 144 -12.13 3.78 -12.85
CA SER A 144 -13.40 4.34 -13.33
C SER A 144 -13.93 5.50 -12.47
N ARG A 145 -13.44 5.61 -11.22
CA ARG A 145 -13.78 6.72 -10.32
C ARG A 145 -13.01 8.00 -10.60
N PHE A 146 -12.01 7.94 -11.47
CA PHE A 146 -11.17 9.08 -11.84
C PHE A 146 -11.43 9.48 -13.29
N PRO A 147 -11.34 10.78 -13.64
CA PRO A 147 -10.94 11.91 -12.79
C PRO A 147 -12.04 12.39 -11.84
N ILE A 148 -11.66 12.83 -10.64
CA ILE A 148 -12.58 13.42 -9.66
C ILE A 148 -12.52 14.95 -9.79
N PRO A 149 -13.64 15.66 -10.04
CA PRO A 149 -13.64 17.11 -10.01
C PRO A 149 -13.47 17.58 -8.57
N LEU A 150 -12.39 18.31 -8.30
CA LEU A 150 -12.17 18.98 -7.02
C LEU A 150 -12.86 20.34 -7.00
N ARG A 151 -12.83 21.06 -8.14
CA ARG A 151 -13.50 22.35 -8.34
C ARG A 151 -13.97 22.50 -9.79
N GLY A 152 -15.05 23.26 -9.97
CA GLY A 152 -15.64 23.49 -11.29
C GLY A 152 -16.44 22.31 -11.82
N THR A 153 -16.93 22.41 -13.06
CA THR A 153 -17.65 21.33 -13.74
C THR A 153 -16.71 20.58 -14.66
N LEU A 154 -16.63 19.26 -14.54
CA LEU A 154 -15.97 18.43 -15.55
C LEU A 154 -16.75 18.53 -16.87
N ILE A 155 -16.11 19.05 -17.91
CA ILE A 155 -16.56 18.84 -19.28
C ILE A 155 -15.80 17.62 -19.78
N VAL A 156 -16.42 16.45 -19.67
CA VAL A 156 -15.89 15.23 -20.29
C VAL A 156 -16.04 15.41 -21.80
N GLN A 157 -14.93 15.56 -22.52
CA GLN A 157 -14.90 15.58 -23.98
C GLN A 157 -14.32 14.28 -24.52
#